data_AF-A0A0S7XBP0-F1
#
_entry.id   AF-A0A0S7XBP0-F1
#
_cell.length_a   1.000
_cell.length_b   1.000
_cell.length_c   1.000
_cell.angle_alpha   90.00
_cell.angle_beta   90.00
_cell.angle_gamma   90.00
#
_symmetry.space_group_name_H-M   'P 1'
#
loop_
_entity.id
_entity.type
_entity.pdbx_description
1 polymer ?
#
loop_
_entity_poly.entity_id
_entity_poly.type
_entity_poly.pdbx_seq_one_letter_code
_entity_poly.pdbx_strand_id
1 'polypeptide(L)'
;MALQEELVGRLKKDKSAPGYLILLQHPPVFTIGRSGGEENLLASSRRLKEEGIKVYQTRRGGNITYHGPGQLVGYPILDLGRIEKDVHKFLRRLEEVIIRALADFGIKGERENGLTGVWVNGKKIAAIGVAISRWVTYHGFALNVAPNLAHFALIHPCGISGRGVTSLENILGRKVELEEVIPPLVGAFGDVFGLKVEEESDTRTLEETSLSSSTAGRAPLALDQKPSLASTRERPRFPPWLKKRLHPGTSTDAVRALLKGLRLHTVCQEARCPNLSECFARKTAAFLILGDVCTRSCSFCAVSSGKPTPVDKDEPRRVAEAAARMRLKYVVITSVTRDDLPDGGSGHFARTISAVRRRTGARIEVLTPDFGGRREDILRVASRRPDVYNHNLETVRRLYPEVRPQADYQRSLRVLQTVKEEVPGALTKSGLMLGLGEERNEVLEALAHLREVGTDILTLGQYLSPSKEHLPIRRFVHPDEFAEYKERAEGMGFLAVASGPWVRSSFCAETVFADASFMKDA
;
A
#
# COMPACT_ATOMS: atom_id res chain seq x y z
N MET A 1 2.68 -28.07 7.41
CA MET A 1 1.72 -26.98 7.08
C MET A 1 0.35 -27.20 7.71
N ALA A 2 -0.21 -28.41 7.69
CA ALA A 2 -1.54 -28.73 8.24
C ALA A 2 -1.79 -28.17 9.67
N LEU A 3 -0.85 -28.35 10.61
CA LEU A 3 -0.97 -27.81 11.97
C LEU A 3 -1.14 -26.27 12.00
N GLN A 4 -0.37 -25.55 11.18
CA GLN A 4 -0.52 -24.09 11.11
C GLN A 4 -1.89 -23.70 10.56
N GLU A 5 -2.39 -24.41 9.55
CA GLU A 5 -3.72 -24.15 8.98
C GLU A 5 -4.85 -24.43 9.96
N GLU A 6 -4.74 -25.50 10.78
CA GLU A 6 -5.66 -25.81 11.86
C GLU A 6 -5.71 -24.65 12.88
N LEU A 7 -4.55 -24.24 13.42
CA LEU A 7 -4.47 -23.19 14.44
C LEU A 7 -4.91 -21.82 13.91
N VAL A 8 -4.55 -21.50 12.66
CA VAL A 8 -5.06 -20.31 11.96
C VAL A 8 -6.58 -20.37 11.81
N GLY A 9 -7.12 -21.54 11.45
CA GLY A 9 -8.56 -21.77 11.34
C GLY A 9 -9.27 -21.56 12.68
N ARG A 10 -8.69 -22.05 13.77
CA ARG A 10 -9.19 -21.89 15.14
C ARG A 10 -9.28 -20.42 15.53
N LEU A 11 -8.18 -19.66 15.42
CA LEU A 11 -8.14 -18.21 15.74
C LEU A 11 -9.00 -17.33 14.81
N LYS A 12 -9.34 -17.82 13.62
CA LYS A 12 -10.29 -17.13 12.73
C LYS A 12 -11.74 -17.34 13.14
N LYS A 13 -12.08 -18.53 13.64
CA LYS A 13 -13.44 -18.91 14.06
C LYS A 13 -13.76 -18.37 15.44
N ASP A 14 -12.82 -18.51 16.37
CA ASP A 14 -12.94 -18.08 17.74
C ASP A 14 -11.90 -17.00 18.04
N LYS A 15 -12.39 -15.78 18.24
CA LYS A 15 -11.56 -14.61 18.57
C LYS A 15 -11.14 -14.59 20.03
N SER A 16 -11.69 -15.45 20.89
CA SER A 16 -11.29 -15.58 22.28
C SER A 16 -10.14 -16.57 22.49
N ALA A 17 -9.94 -17.53 21.58
CA ALA A 17 -8.87 -18.53 21.64
C ALA A 17 -7.46 -17.90 21.82
N PRO A 18 -6.54 -18.55 22.54
CA PRO A 18 -5.18 -18.04 22.74
C PRO A 18 -4.38 -18.05 21.43
N GLY A 19 -3.37 -17.17 21.36
CA GLY A 19 -2.37 -17.25 20.30
C GLY A 19 -1.41 -18.42 20.52
N TYR A 20 -0.71 -18.83 19.46
CA TYR A 20 0.24 -19.95 19.53
C TYR A 20 1.64 -19.52 19.08
N LEU A 21 2.68 -19.97 19.78
CA LEU A 21 4.06 -19.95 19.30
C LEU A 21 4.54 -21.39 19.14
N ILE A 22 4.73 -21.84 17.90
CA ILE A 22 5.31 -23.16 17.61
C ILE A 22 6.81 -23.00 17.43
N LEU A 23 7.63 -23.78 18.14
CA LEU A 23 9.08 -23.84 17.97
C LEU A 23 9.48 -25.27 17.61
N LEU A 24 10.18 -25.44 16.49
CA LEU A 24 10.59 -26.75 15.97
C LEU A 24 11.82 -26.63 15.07
N GLN A 25 12.31 -27.77 14.60
CA GLN A 25 13.21 -27.84 13.45
C GLN A 25 12.59 -28.69 12.34
N HIS A 26 13.03 -28.46 11.10
CA HIS A 26 12.58 -29.25 9.94
C HIS A 26 13.64 -30.27 9.52
N PRO A 27 13.25 -31.37 8.84
CA PRO A 27 14.19 -32.07 7.97
C PRO A 27 14.72 -31.11 6.87
N PRO A 28 15.86 -31.41 6.23
CA PRO A 28 16.43 -30.55 5.18
C PRO A 28 15.42 -30.22 4.07
N VAL A 29 15.13 -28.93 3.89
CA VAL A 29 14.12 -28.45 2.97
C VAL A 29 14.41 -27.02 2.50
N PHE A 30 14.19 -26.76 1.21
CA PHE A 30 14.08 -25.41 0.67
C PHE A 30 12.62 -24.99 0.59
N THR A 31 12.32 -23.79 1.07
CA THR A 31 11.02 -23.17 0.85
C THR A 31 11.16 -21.97 -0.06
N ILE A 32 10.24 -21.81 -1.01
CA ILE A 32 10.14 -20.64 -1.89
C ILE A 32 8.91 -19.85 -1.44
N GLY A 33 9.10 -18.57 -1.10
CA GLY A 33 8.01 -17.67 -0.73
C GLY A 33 7.42 -16.92 -1.94
N ARG A 34 6.44 -16.04 -1.70
CA ARG A 34 5.66 -15.38 -2.77
C ARG A 34 6.46 -14.51 -3.73
N SER A 35 7.59 -13.97 -3.28
CA SER A 35 8.41 -13.02 -4.05
C SER A 35 9.67 -13.67 -4.61
N GLY A 36 9.72 -15.01 -4.66
CA GLY A 36 10.84 -15.77 -5.21
C GLY A 36 10.38 -16.82 -6.20
N GLY A 37 11.26 -17.22 -7.10
CA GLY A 37 11.07 -18.39 -7.97
C GLY A 37 12.26 -19.33 -7.95
N GLU A 38 12.15 -20.38 -8.77
CA GLU A 38 13.15 -21.45 -8.89
C GLU A 38 14.50 -20.94 -9.44
N GLU A 39 14.55 -19.77 -10.06
CA GLU A 39 15.78 -19.14 -10.55
C GLU A 39 16.80 -18.86 -9.43
N ASN A 40 16.37 -18.83 -8.17
CA ASN A 40 17.26 -18.63 -7.01
C ASN A 40 17.75 -19.95 -6.40
N LEU A 41 17.40 -21.09 -7.00
CA LEU A 41 17.90 -22.42 -6.64
C LEU A 41 19.13 -22.73 -7.51
N LEU A 42 20.30 -22.80 -6.89
CA LEU A 42 21.57 -23.04 -7.58
C LEU A 42 21.90 -24.53 -7.74
N ALA A 43 21.30 -25.38 -6.91
CA ALA A 43 21.50 -26.82 -6.97
C ALA A 43 20.69 -27.46 -8.10
N SER A 44 21.33 -28.36 -8.84
CA SER A 44 20.63 -29.25 -9.78
C SER A 44 19.70 -30.22 -9.06
N SER A 45 18.66 -30.70 -9.74
CA SER A 45 17.73 -31.69 -9.18
C SER A 45 18.43 -32.99 -8.73
N ARG A 46 19.57 -33.34 -9.35
CA ARG A 46 20.41 -34.47 -8.94
C ARG A 46 21.04 -34.21 -7.58
N ARG A 47 21.68 -33.05 -7.41
CA ARG A 47 22.33 -32.66 -6.14
C ARG A 47 21.32 -32.58 -5.00
N LEU A 48 20.10 -32.08 -5.26
CA LEU A 48 19.03 -32.05 -4.26
C LEU A 48 18.60 -33.44 -3.80
N LYS A 49 18.56 -34.43 -4.71
CA LYS A 49 18.24 -35.81 -4.36
C LYS A 49 19.36 -36.47 -3.55
N GLU A 50 20.62 -36.24 -3.94
CA GLU A 50 21.80 -36.76 -3.23
C GLU A 50 21.86 -36.22 -1.79
N GLU A 51 21.53 -34.94 -1.60
CA GLU A 51 21.50 -34.28 -0.28
C GLU A 51 20.17 -34.51 0.49
N GLY A 52 19.20 -35.20 -0.12
CA GLY A 52 17.89 -35.46 0.49
C GLY A 52 17.02 -34.21 0.74
N ILE A 53 17.28 -33.10 0.03
CA ILE A 53 16.61 -31.81 0.27
C ILE A 53 15.39 -31.66 -0.64
N LYS A 54 14.20 -31.50 -0.05
CA LYS A 54 12.96 -31.24 -0.79
C LYS A 54 12.77 -29.74 -1.04
N VAL A 55 12.04 -29.38 -2.10
CA VAL A 55 11.68 -27.98 -2.42
C VAL A 55 10.17 -27.82 -2.34
N TYR A 56 9.69 -26.82 -1.59
CA TYR A 56 8.27 -26.50 -1.49
C TYR A 56 7.98 -25.04 -1.78
N GLN A 57 6.94 -24.79 -2.58
CA GLN A 57 6.36 -23.46 -2.70
C GLN A 57 5.42 -23.20 -1.51
N THR A 58 5.53 -22.03 -0.91
CA THR A 58 4.83 -21.68 0.33
C THR A 58 4.17 -20.31 0.22
N ARG A 59 3.22 -20.02 1.11
CA ARG A 59 2.52 -18.73 1.12
C ARG A 59 3.26 -17.65 1.93
N ARG A 60 4.45 -17.93 2.45
CA ARG A 60 5.24 -16.97 3.23
C ARG A 60 5.77 -15.82 2.37
N GLY A 61 5.97 -14.66 2.96
CA GLY A 61 6.71 -13.57 2.33
C GLY A 61 8.20 -13.91 2.15
N GLY A 62 8.86 -13.19 1.25
CA GLY A 62 10.29 -13.36 0.94
C GLY A 62 10.57 -14.37 -0.18
N ASN A 63 11.84 -14.46 -0.55
CA ASN A 63 12.36 -15.35 -1.61
C ASN A 63 12.70 -16.76 -1.04
N ILE A 64 13.57 -17.54 -1.66
CA ILE A 64 14.01 -18.87 -1.25
C ILE A 64 14.83 -18.84 0.05
N THR A 65 14.67 -19.86 0.90
CA THR A 65 15.50 -20.09 2.09
C THR A 65 15.57 -21.57 2.44
N TYR A 66 16.58 -21.92 3.24
CA TYR A 66 16.80 -23.27 3.76
C TYR A 66 16.24 -23.42 5.17
N HIS A 67 15.65 -24.58 5.46
CA HIS A 67 15.38 -25.08 6.80
C HIS A 67 15.95 -26.49 6.96
N GLY A 68 16.44 -26.82 8.16
CA GLY A 68 16.95 -28.15 8.45
C GLY A 68 17.39 -28.30 9.90
N PRO A 69 18.00 -29.45 10.25
CA PRO A 69 18.56 -29.69 11.58
C PRO A 69 19.53 -28.60 12.00
N GLY A 70 19.50 -28.20 13.27
CA GLY A 70 20.32 -27.10 13.80
C GLY A 70 19.76 -25.70 13.53
N GLN A 71 18.61 -25.57 12.85
CA GLN A 71 17.92 -24.29 12.70
C GLN A 71 16.65 -24.28 13.57
N LEU A 72 16.53 -23.28 14.45
CA LEU A 72 15.34 -23.08 15.27
C LEU A 72 14.30 -22.29 14.46
N VAL A 73 13.21 -22.96 14.09
CA VAL A 73 12.13 -22.38 13.30
C VAL A 73 10.94 -22.08 14.21
N GLY A 74 10.52 -20.81 14.21
CA GLY A 74 9.39 -20.33 14.99
C GLY A 74 8.22 -19.94 14.11
N TYR A 75 7.02 -20.40 14.46
CA TYR A 75 5.75 -20.00 13.84
C TYR A 75 4.83 -19.35 14.87
N PRO A 76 4.86 -18.02 14.98
CA PRO A 76 3.90 -17.29 15.79
C PRO A 76 2.57 -17.19 15.03
N ILE A 77 1.57 -17.95 15.49
CA ILE A 77 0.19 -17.93 15.01
C ILE A 77 -0.63 -17.04 15.94
N LEU A 78 -0.71 -15.76 15.59
CA LEU A 78 -1.31 -14.72 16.41
C LEU A 78 -2.43 -14.02 15.65
N ASP A 79 -3.47 -13.60 16.36
CA ASP A 79 -4.43 -12.64 15.83
C ASP A 79 -3.90 -11.20 16.01
N LEU A 80 -3.32 -10.65 14.94
CA LEU A 80 -2.88 -9.25 14.89
C LEU A 80 -4.05 -8.27 15.05
N GLY A 81 -5.29 -8.71 14.84
CA GLY A 81 -6.47 -7.93 15.17
C GLY A 81 -6.60 -7.59 16.65
N ARG A 82 -6.08 -8.46 17.53
CA ARG A 82 -6.08 -8.32 19.00
C ARG A 82 -4.80 -7.70 19.54
N ILE A 83 -3.67 -8.00 18.90
CA ILE A 83 -2.37 -7.48 19.33
C ILE A 83 -2.13 -6.12 18.68
N GLU A 84 -1.89 -6.11 17.37
CA GLU A 84 -1.62 -4.90 16.62
C GLU A 84 -1.70 -5.14 15.10
N LYS A 85 -2.65 -4.45 14.44
CA LYS A 85 -2.90 -4.56 12.99
C LYS A 85 -1.83 -3.84 12.17
N ASP A 86 -0.59 -4.32 12.26
CA ASP A 86 0.58 -3.84 11.52
C ASP A 86 1.57 -4.99 11.27
N VAL A 87 1.66 -5.42 10.02
CA VAL A 87 2.52 -6.51 9.57
C VAL A 87 4.00 -6.15 9.65
N HIS A 88 4.35 -4.89 9.32
CA HIS A 88 5.73 -4.43 9.35
C HIS A 88 6.23 -4.34 10.79
N LYS A 89 5.39 -3.86 11.71
CA LYS A 89 5.73 -3.92 13.14
C LYS A 89 5.84 -5.35 13.62
N PHE A 90 4.94 -6.24 13.23
CA PHE A 90 5.04 -7.65 13.58
C PHE A 90 6.39 -8.22 13.14
N LEU A 91 6.82 -7.98 11.90
CA LEU A 91 8.15 -8.34 11.41
C LEU A 91 9.28 -7.70 12.22
N ARG A 92 9.22 -6.38 12.48
CA ARG A 92 10.23 -5.67 13.31
C ARG A 92 10.30 -6.19 14.74
N ARG A 93 9.17 -6.63 15.30
CA ARG A 93 9.10 -7.29 16.61
C ARG A 93 9.72 -8.68 16.55
N LEU A 94 9.48 -9.48 15.53
CA LEU A 94 10.18 -10.76 15.37
C LEU A 94 11.69 -10.57 15.24
N GLU A 95 12.16 -9.55 14.52
CA GLU A 95 13.57 -9.17 14.50
C GLU A 95 14.06 -8.78 15.90
N GLU A 96 13.27 -8.00 16.64
CA GLU A 96 13.61 -7.58 18.02
C GLU A 96 13.71 -8.78 18.96
N VAL A 97 12.79 -9.73 18.87
CA VAL A 97 12.81 -10.97 19.67
C VAL A 97 14.12 -11.70 19.45
N ILE A 98 14.52 -11.88 18.19
CA ILE A 98 15.75 -12.58 17.85
C ILE A 98 16.97 -11.77 18.31
N ILE A 99 16.99 -10.45 18.12
CA ILE A 99 18.08 -9.58 18.59
C ILE A 99 18.26 -9.67 20.10
N ARG A 100 17.16 -9.65 20.87
CA ARG A 100 17.21 -9.80 22.33
C ARG A 100 17.64 -11.20 22.75
N ALA A 101 17.12 -12.24 22.10
CA ALA A 101 17.54 -13.61 22.36
C ALA A 101 19.04 -13.83 22.10
N LEU A 102 19.59 -13.18 21.07
CA LEU A 102 21.03 -13.21 20.77
C LEU A 102 21.87 -12.47 21.82
N ALA A 103 21.33 -11.42 22.44
CA ALA A 103 22.03 -10.64 23.45
C ALA A 103 22.37 -11.47 24.70
N ASP A 104 21.54 -12.46 25.06
CA ASP A 104 21.80 -13.40 26.16
C ASP A 104 23.02 -14.30 25.91
N PHE A 105 23.44 -14.44 24.65
CA PHE A 105 24.68 -15.12 24.26
C PHE A 105 25.85 -14.15 24.04
N GLY A 106 25.68 -12.87 24.36
CA GLY A 106 26.68 -11.83 24.08
C GLY A 106 26.80 -11.45 22.61
N ILE A 107 25.83 -11.82 21.77
CA ILE A 107 25.85 -11.58 20.33
C ILE A 107 25.03 -10.33 19.99
N LYS A 108 25.67 -9.34 19.37
CA LYS A 108 25.00 -8.13 18.90
C LYS A 108 24.34 -8.37 17.54
N GLY A 109 23.04 -8.70 17.56
CA GLY A 109 22.20 -8.75 16.37
C GLY A 109 21.79 -7.36 15.87
N GLU A 110 21.71 -7.18 14.56
CA GLU A 110 21.31 -5.93 13.93
C GLU A 110 20.29 -6.12 12.79
N ARG A 111 19.65 -5.01 12.41
CA ARG A 111 18.74 -4.92 11.25
C ARG A 111 19.47 -4.24 10.11
N GLU A 112 19.32 -4.76 8.90
CA GLU A 112 19.79 -4.08 7.70
C GLU A 112 18.65 -3.35 7.00
N ASN A 113 18.90 -2.12 6.54
CA ASN A 113 17.87 -1.34 5.84
C ASN A 113 17.49 -2.00 4.51
N GLY A 114 16.19 -2.05 4.21
CA GLY A 114 15.67 -2.69 3.00
C GLY A 114 15.64 -4.23 3.02
N LEU A 115 16.16 -4.88 4.07
CA LEU A 115 16.21 -6.34 4.17
C LEU A 115 15.48 -6.83 5.42
N THR A 116 14.74 -7.94 5.30
CA THR A 116 14.03 -8.57 6.41
C THR A 116 14.83 -9.76 6.98
N GLY A 117 15.03 -9.78 8.30
CA GLY A 117 15.85 -10.78 9.00
C GLY A 117 16.66 -10.18 10.16
N VAL A 118 17.63 -10.95 10.65
CA VAL A 118 18.63 -10.45 11.62
C VAL A 118 20.02 -10.80 11.10
N TRP A 119 20.96 -9.88 11.31
CA TRP A 119 22.36 -9.97 10.86
C TRP A 119 23.31 -9.83 12.03
N VAL A 120 24.51 -10.38 11.86
CA VAL A 120 25.66 -10.21 12.75
C VAL A 120 26.87 -10.03 11.86
N ASN A 121 27.58 -8.91 11.99
CA ASN A 121 28.77 -8.58 11.20
C ASN A 121 28.53 -8.71 9.68
N GLY A 122 27.40 -8.19 9.20
CA GLY A 122 27.01 -8.26 7.78
C GLY A 122 26.63 -9.65 7.25
N LYS A 123 26.59 -10.69 8.09
CA LYS A 123 26.11 -12.03 7.74
C LYS A 123 24.73 -12.28 8.33
N LYS A 124 23.83 -12.87 7.55
CA LYS A 124 22.47 -13.17 8.00
C LYS A 124 22.48 -14.36 8.98
N ILE A 125 21.94 -14.17 10.17
CA ILE A 125 21.79 -15.22 11.19
C ILE A 125 20.34 -15.72 11.29
N ALA A 126 19.36 -14.89 10.91
CA ALA A 126 17.96 -15.31 10.90
C ALA A 126 17.21 -14.81 9.66
N ALA A 127 16.39 -15.68 9.08
CA ALA A 127 15.44 -15.34 8.02
C ALA A 127 14.03 -15.21 8.62
N ILE A 128 13.24 -14.25 8.12
CA ILE A 128 11.85 -14.05 8.55
C ILE A 128 10.97 -13.97 7.31
N GLY A 129 9.93 -14.80 7.27
CA GLY A 129 8.94 -14.86 6.21
C GLY A 129 7.60 -15.28 6.78
N VAL A 130 6.66 -14.32 6.82
CA VAL A 130 5.32 -14.52 7.39
C VAL A 130 4.25 -14.41 6.31
N ALA A 131 3.10 -15.00 6.57
CA ALA A 131 1.87 -14.84 5.80
C ALA A 131 0.74 -14.45 6.75
N ILE A 132 -0.26 -13.75 6.22
CA ILE A 132 -1.41 -13.30 6.99
C ILE A 132 -2.68 -13.66 6.25
N SER A 133 -3.68 -14.09 7.01
CA SER A 133 -5.02 -14.33 6.50
C SER A 133 -6.05 -13.90 7.55
N ARG A 134 -6.89 -12.90 7.21
CA ARG A 134 -7.85 -12.27 8.14
C ARG A 134 -7.19 -11.83 9.46
N TRP A 135 -6.03 -11.17 9.36
CA TRP A 135 -5.21 -10.73 10.49
C TRP A 135 -4.61 -11.82 11.38
N VAL A 136 -4.78 -13.11 11.04
CA VAL A 136 -4.09 -14.21 11.73
C VAL A 136 -2.80 -14.57 10.98
N THR A 137 -1.67 -14.59 11.69
CA THR A 137 -0.35 -14.90 11.13
C THR A 137 -0.12 -16.40 10.98
N TYR A 138 0.71 -16.78 10.01
CA TYR A 138 1.28 -18.11 9.84
C TYR A 138 2.60 -18.02 9.07
N HIS A 139 3.43 -19.05 9.12
CA HIS A 139 4.89 -18.94 8.95
C HIS A 139 5.52 -17.97 9.98
N GLY A 140 6.81 -17.68 9.87
CA GLY A 140 7.54 -17.01 10.94
C GLY A 140 9.01 -16.81 10.66
N PHE A 141 9.87 -17.23 11.57
CA PHE A 141 11.30 -17.03 11.50
C PHE A 141 12.09 -18.34 11.54
N ALA A 142 13.33 -18.27 11.10
CA ALA A 142 14.30 -19.34 11.06
C ALA A 142 15.64 -18.79 11.55
N LEU A 143 16.03 -19.14 12.78
CA LEU A 143 17.27 -18.73 13.43
C LEU A 143 18.31 -19.84 13.29
N ASN A 144 19.47 -19.51 12.74
CA ASN A 144 20.57 -20.46 12.56
C ASN A 144 21.31 -20.67 13.89
N VAL A 145 21.02 -21.77 14.59
CA VAL A 145 21.72 -22.14 15.84
C VAL A 145 23.02 -22.87 15.51
N ALA A 146 22.92 -24.04 14.88
CA ALA A 146 24.02 -24.86 14.38
C ALA A 146 23.65 -25.64 13.09
N PRO A 147 23.04 -25.01 12.06
CA PRO A 147 22.70 -25.74 10.83
C PRO A 147 23.92 -25.95 9.95
N ASN A 148 23.86 -26.94 9.05
CA ASN A 148 24.84 -27.08 7.97
C ASN A 148 24.76 -25.86 7.02
N LEU A 149 25.68 -24.91 7.18
CA LEU A 149 25.70 -23.69 6.38
C LEU A 149 26.03 -23.92 4.89
N ALA A 150 26.62 -25.07 4.54
CA ALA A 150 26.90 -25.41 3.14
C ALA A 150 25.62 -25.52 2.29
N HIS A 151 24.47 -25.85 2.91
CA HIS A 151 23.20 -25.89 2.21
C HIS A 151 22.72 -24.51 1.74
N PHE A 152 23.17 -23.41 2.36
CA PHE A 152 22.84 -22.07 1.87
C PHE A 152 23.64 -21.68 0.61
N ALA A 153 24.76 -22.36 0.32
CA ALA A 153 25.49 -22.18 -0.93
C ALA A 153 24.77 -22.79 -2.15
N LEU A 154 23.71 -23.58 -1.91
CA LEU A 154 22.87 -24.19 -2.93
C LEU A 154 21.73 -23.27 -3.40
N ILE A 155 21.62 -22.06 -2.83
CA ILE A 155 20.59 -21.08 -3.14
C ILE A 155 21.19 -19.68 -3.19
N HIS A 156 20.47 -18.73 -3.80
CA HIS A 156 20.67 -17.31 -3.60
C HIS A 156 19.72 -16.81 -2.50
N PRO A 157 20.12 -16.87 -1.21
CA PRO A 157 19.22 -16.51 -0.13
C PRO A 157 18.84 -15.03 -0.24
N CYS A 158 17.55 -14.76 -0.34
CA CYS A 158 17.00 -13.40 -0.48
C CYS A 158 17.49 -12.61 -1.72
N GLY A 159 18.06 -13.24 -2.75
CA GLY A 159 18.50 -12.57 -3.98
C GLY A 159 19.72 -11.65 -3.83
N ILE A 160 20.53 -11.81 -2.78
CA ILE A 160 21.69 -10.95 -2.50
C ILE A 160 22.98 -11.69 -2.90
N SER A 161 23.64 -11.24 -3.97
CA SER A 161 25.00 -11.65 -4.31
C SER A 161 26.01 -10.94 -3.41
N GLY A 162 26.81 -11.70 -2.64
CA GLY A 162 27.94 -11.17 -1.86
C GLY A 162 27.74 -11.01 -0.34
N ARG A 163 26.61 -11.42 0.24
CA ARG A 163 26.39 -11.44 1.70
C ARG A 163 26.14 -12.86 2.20
N GLY A 164 26.97 -13.32 3.13
CA GLY A 164 26.92 -14.69 3.65
C GLY A 164 25.86 -14.92 4.73
N VAL A 165 25.68 -16.18 5.12
CA VAL A 165 24.93 -16.60 6.31
C VAL A 165 25.90 -16.98 7.43
N THR A 166 25.42 -16.94 8.67
CA THR A 166 26.14 -17.40 9.87
C THR A 166 25.21 -18.13 10.83
N SER A 167 25.76 -18.69 11.90
CA SER A 167 25.05 -19.39 12.98
C SER A 167 25.58 -18.97 14.35
N LEU A 168 24.83 -19.28 15.43
CA LEU A 168 25.31 -19.08 16.81
C LEU A 168 26.59 -19.88 17.07
N GLU A 169 26.63 -21.16 16.65
CA GLU A 169 27.81 -22.03 16.79
C GLU A 169 29.06 -21.41 16.16
N ASN A 170 28.95 -20.88 14.94
CA ASN A 170 30.08 -20.24 14.26
C ASN A 170 30.55 -18.95 14.94
N ILE A 171 29.63 -18.20 15.56
CA ILE A 171 29.96 -16.94 16.24
C ILE A 171 30.61 -17.22 17.60
N LEU A 172 30.10 -18.20 18.35
CA LEU A 172 30.56 -18.52 19.69
C LEU A 172 31.76 -19.47 19.71
N GLY A 173 32.06 -20.15 18.60
CA GLY A 173 33.15 -21.12 18.51
C GLY A 173 32.93 -22.39 19.35
N ARG A 174 31.67 -22.66 19.74
CA ARG A 174 31.27 -23.84 20.49
C ARG A 174 29.95 -24.38 19.96
N LYS A 175 29.70 -25.67 20.18
CA LYS A 175 28.39 -26.27 19.94
C LYS A 175 27.32 -25.56 20.77
N VAL A 176 26.17 -25.30 20.16
CA VAL A 176 24.99 -24.70 20.80
C VAL A 176 23.79 -25.56 20.47
N GLU A 177 23.10 -26.05 21.50
CA GLU A 177 21.87 -26.83 21.32
C GLU A 177 20.64 -25.91 21.23
N LEU A 178 19.58 -26.36 20.55
CA LEU A 178 18.34 -25.57 20.41
C LEU A 178 17.71 -25.28 21.78
N GLU A 179 17.84 -26.22 22.73
CA GLU A 179 17.34 -26.14 24.10
C GLU A 179 17.97 -25.00 24.89
N GLU A 180 19.20 -24.59 24.56
CA GLU A 180 19.84 -23.41 25.15
C GLU A 180 19.20 -22.11 24.64
N VAL A 181 18.73 -22.10 23.39
CA VAL A 181 18.22 -20.90 22.69
C VAL A 181 16.73 -20.68 22.92
N ILE A 182 15.96 -21.74 23.14
CA ILE A 182 14.50 -21.67 23.31
C ILE A 182 14.10 -20.77 24.49
N PRO A 183 14.66 -20.89 25.71
CA PRO A 183 14.22 -20.05 26.84
C PRO A 183 14.48 -18.55 26.64
N PRO A 184 15.69 -18.10 26.22
CA PRO A 184 15.92 -16.69 25.85
C PRO A 184 14.97 -16.17 24.77
N LEU A 185 14.70 -17.00 23.76
CA LEU A 185 13.79 -16.66 22.67
C LEU A 185 12.34 -16.50 23.16
N VAL A 186 11.86 -17.43 23.99
CA VAL A 186 10.51 -17.38 24.57
C VAL A 186 10.35 -16.20 25.50
N GLY A 187 11.34 -15.92 26.35
CA GLY A 187 11.36 -14.74 27.23
C GLY A 187 11.31 -13.44 26.42
N ALA A 188 12.22 -13.28 25.45
CA ALA A 188 12.24 -12.14 24.54
C ALA A 188 10.92 -12.01 23.76
N PHE A 189 10.31 -13.12 23.35
CA PHE A 189 9.02 -13.13 22.67
C PHE A 189 7.90 -12.59 23.58
N GLY A 190 7.81 -13.08 24.81
CA GLY A 190 6.87 -12.58 25.82
C GLY A 190 7.02 -11.08 26.05
N ASP A 191 8.25 -10.61 26.25
CA ASP A 191 8.54 -9.20 26.52
C ASP A 191 8.21 -8.27 25.34
N VAL A 192 8.65 -8.63 24.13
CA VAL A 192 8.48 -7.80 22.94
C VAL A 192 7.01 -7.69 22.51
N PHE A 193 6.25 -8.77 22.71
CA PHE A 193 4.84 -8.80 22.38
C PHE A 193 3.93 -8.42 23.55
N GLY A 194 4.46 -8.32 24.77
CA GLY A 194 3.68 -8.08 25.99
C GLY A 194 2.71 -9.23 26.28
N LEU A 195 3.13 -10.47 26.04
CA LEU A 195 2.32 -11.67 26.18
C LEU A 195 2.89 -12.57 27.27
N LYS A 196 2.01 -13.18 28.07
CA LYS A 196 2.40 -14.29 28.93
C LYS A 196 2.48 -15.54 28.06
N VAL A 197 3.63 -16.21 28.07
CA VAL A 197 3.83 -17.47 27.35
C VAL A 197 3.72 -18.63 28.33
N GLU A 198 2.79 -19.54 28.08
CA GLU A 198 2.59 -20.73 28.88
C GLU A 198 2.82 -21.98 28.04
N GLU A 199 3.48 -22.98 28.62
CA GLU A 199 3.62 -24.30 28.00
C GLU A 199 2.27 -25.01 28.01
N GLU A 200 1.75 -25.38 26.84
CA GLU A 200 0.50 -26.14 26.71
C GLU A 200 0.80 -27.61 27.07
N SER A 201 0.10 -28.14 28.08
CA SER A 201 0.31 -29.49 28.61
C SER A 201 -0.28 -30.61 27.72
N ASP A 202 -1.01 -30.28 26.66
CA ASP A 202 -1.69 -31.25 25.80
C ASP A 202 -0.78 -31.76 24.68
N THR A 203 -0.22 -32.95 24.92
CA THR A 203 0.52 -33.75 23.95
C THR A 203 -0.40 -34.28 22.87
N ARG A 204 -0.27 -33.79 21.63
CA ARG A 204 -0.65 -34.57 20.45
C ARG A 204 0.60 -35.20 19.85
N THR A 205 0.87 -36.43 20.27
CA THR A 205 1.74 -37.35 19.54
C THR A 205 1.10 -37.58 18.18
N LEU A 206 1.67 -37.01 17.12
CA LEU A 206 1.32 -37.38 15.75
C LEU A 206 1.97 -38.74 15.47
N GLU A 207 1.30 -39.82 15.86
CA GLU A 207 1.69 -41.17 15.45
C GLU A 207 1.19 -41.49 14.03
N GLU A 208 2.17 -41.95 13.24
CA GLU A 208 2.08 -42.90 12.13
C GLU A 208 1.38 -42.51 10.81
N THR A 209 2.19 -42.05 9.86
CA THR A 209 2.30 -42.75 8.57
C THR A 209 3.72 -42.59 7.99
N SER A 210 4.57 -43.56 8.35
CA SER A 210 5.73 -44.10 7.61
C SER A 210 6.66 -43.14 6.83
N LEU A 211 7.83 -42.83 7.41
CA LEU A 211 9.19 -43.23 6.96
C LEU A 211 10.29 -42.31 7.53
N SER A 212 11.03 -42.88 8.49
CA SER A 212 12.42 -42.63 8.94
C SER A 212 12.93 -41.23 9.34
N SER A 213 13.32 -41.21 10.62
CA SER A 213 14.42 -40.52 11.31
C SER A 213 14.34 -39.01 11.65
N SER A 214 14.12 -38.81 12.96
CA SER A 214 14.59 -37.75 13.86
C SER A 214 14.12 -36.31 13.62
N THR A 215 13.22 -35.81 14.48
CA THR A 215 13.59 -35.02 15.69
C THR A 215 12.34 -34.41 16.35
N ALA A 216 12.44 -34.23 17.66
CA ALA A 216 11.39 -33.78 18.57
C ALA A 216 10.72 -32.46 18.13
N GLY A 217 9.39 -32.49 17.99
CA GLY A 217 8.56 -31.30 17.88
C GLY A 217 7.95 -30.99 19.25
N ARG A 218 8.30 -29.85 19.85
CA ARG A 218 7.62 -29.36 21.07
C ARG A 218 6.21 -28.88 20.73
N ALA A 219 5.28 -29.09 21.67
CA ALA A 219 3.90 -28.65 21.60
C ALA A 219 3.80 -27.11 21.43
N PRO A 220 2.74 -26.59 20.78
CA PRO A 220 2.52 -25.15 20.71
C PRO A 220 2.38 -24.53 22.11
N LEU A 221 2.94 -23.33 22.31
CA LEU A 221 2.78 -22.57 23.55
C LEU A 221 1.51 -21.72 23.47
N ALA A 222 0.65 -21.76 24.50
CA ALA A 222 -0.56 -20.95 24.57
C ALA A 222 -0.28 -19.56 25.18
N LEU A 223 -0.91 -18.53 24.62
CA LEU A 223 -0.71 -17.13 25.02
C LEU A 223 -1.99 -16.55 25.66
N ASP A 224 -1.99 -16.31 26.98
CA ASP A 224 -3.12 -15.74 27.73
C ASP A 224 -3.01 -14.20 27.88
N GLN A 225 -4.14 -13.50 27.81
CA GLN A 225 -4.22 -12.03 27.72
C GLN A 225 -4.98 -11.42 28.92
N LYS A 226 -4.29 -10.61 29.74
CA LYS A 226 -4.93 -9.62 30.65
C LYS A 226 -5.33 -8.34 29.88
N PRO A 227 -6.34 -7.57 30.36
CA PRO A 227 -6.82 -6.40 29.64
C PRO A 227 -5.85 -5.21 29.72
N SER A 228 -5.63 -4.64 28.53
CA SER A 228 -5.09 -3.32 28.16
C SER A 228 -3.93 -2.75 28.99
N LEU A 229 -2.71 -2.93 28.48
CA LEU A 229 -1.65 -1.92 28.57
C LEU A 229 -1.65 -1.13 27.26
N ALA A 230 -2.05 0.13 27.36
CA ALA A 230 -2.07 1.07 26.24
C ALA A 230 -0.67 1.21 25.63
N SER A 231 -0.49 0.73 24.41
CA SER A 231 0.67 1.04 23.57
C SER A 231 0.17 1.71 22.30
N THR A 232 0.15 3.03 22.34
CA THR A 232 -0.12 3.92 21.22
C THR A 232 1.03 3.84 20.21
N ARG A 233 0.89 3.05 19.14
CA ARG A 233 1.51 3.46 17.87
C ARG A 233 0.57 4.43 17.19
N GLU A 234 0.75 5.67 17.62
CA GLU A 234 0.13 6.83 17.02
C GLU A 234 0.37 6.80 15.51
N ARG A 235 -0.69 7.12 14.73
CA ARG A 235 -0.46 7.79 13.44
C ARG A 235 0.59 8.86 13.71
N PRO A 236 1.63 9.05 12.86
CA PRO A 236 2.56 10.14 13.09
C PRO A 236 1.69 11.39 13.29
N ARG A 237 1.78 11.98 14.49
CA ARG A 237 0.79 12.96 14.95
C ARG A 237 0.74 14.02 13.88
N PHE A 238 -0.46 14.31 13.37
CA PHE A 238 -0.58 15.36 12.39
C PHE A 238 0.05 16.63 12.99
N PRO A 239 1.03 17.22 12.29
CA PRO A 239 1.67 18.39 12.81
C PRO A 239 0.62 19.49 12.99
N PRO A 240 0.86 20.50 13.86
CA PRO A 240 -0.14 21.51 14.18
C PRO A 240 -0.78 22.18 12.96
N TRP A 241 0.00 22.41 11.90
CA TRP A 241 -0.45 23.01 10.64
C TRP A 241 -1.33 22.08 9.77
N LEU A 242 -1.31 20.77 10.03
CA LEU A 242 -2.14 19.77 9.35
C LEU A 242 -3.33 19.35 10.23
N LYS A 243 -3.93 20.32 10.93
CA LYS A 243 -5.20 20.16 11.65
C LYS A 243 -6.23 21.14 11.10
N LYS A 244 -7.28 20.61 10.47
CA LYS A 244 -8.42 21.42 10.00
C LYS A 244 -9.53 21.38 11.05
N ARG A 245 -10.04 22.54 11.47
CA ARG A 245 -11.29 22.60 12.26
C ARG A 245 -12.43 22.23 11.32
N LEU A 246 -13.07 21.11 11.57
CA LEU A 246 -14.33 20.76 10.91
C LEU A 246 -15.41 21.65 11.52
N HIS A 247 -16.11 22.44 10.71
CA HIS A 247 -17.26 23.23 11.17
C HIS A 247 -18.50 22.33 11.18
N PRO A 248 -19.02 21.92 12.35
CA PRO A 248 -20.29 21.22 12.43
C PRO A 248 -21.40 22.27 12.20
N GLY A 249 -22.01 22.30 11.01
CA GLY A 249 -23.09 23.26 10.76
C GLY A 249 -23.56 23.42 9.31
N THR A 250 -22.75 23.04 8.31
CA THR A 250 -23.23 22.95 6.93
C THR A 250 -23.80 21.55 6.70
N SER A 251 -25.13 21.41 6.71
CA SER A 251 -25.83 20.13 6.57
C SER A 251 -25.43 19.41 5.27
N THR A 252 -24.46 18.49 5.39
CA THR A 252 -24.07 17.55 4.32
C THR A 252 -25.07 16.42 4.17
N ASP A 253 -26.00 16.28 5.12
CA ASP A 253 -26.98 15.18 5.16
C ASP A 253 -28.00 15.30 4.02
N ALA A 254 -28.47 16.51 3.70
CA ALA A 254 -29.35 16.74 2.57
C ALA A 254 -28.67 16.38 1.23
N VAL A 255 -27.39 16.73 1.08
CA VAL A 255 -26.60 16.37 -0.10
C VAL A 255 -26.36 14.86 -0.16
N ARG A 256 -26.03 14.23 0.97
CA ARG A 256 -25.84 12.77 1.06
C ARG A 256 -27.13 12.03 0.73
N ALA A 257 -28.27 12.48 1.24
CA ALA A 257 -29.58 11.93 0.95
C ALA A 257 -29.94 12.07 -0.53
N LEU A 258 -29.67 13.23 -1.13
CA LEU A 258 -29.88 13.47 -2.56
C LEU A 258 -29.05 12.51 -3.42
N LEU A 259 -27.73 12.42 -3.16
CA LEU A 259 -26.82 11.55 -3.91
C LEU A 259 -27.23 10.07 -3.78
N LYS A 260 -27.62 9.65 -2.57
CA LYS A 260 -28.16 8.30 -2.32
C LYS A 260 -29.44 8.05 -3.11
N GLY A 261 -30.39 8.99 -3.09
CA GLY A 261 -31.66 8.87 -3.82
C GLY A 261 -31.47 8.83 -5.34
N LEU A 262 -30.44 9.51 -5.85
CA LEU A 262 -30.06 9.49 -7.27
C LEU A 262 -29.10 8.34 -7.64
N ARG A 263 -28.68 7.51 -6.67
CA ARG A 263 -27.71 6.41 -6.89
C ARG A 263 -26.45 6.92 -7.59
N LEU A 264 -25.83 7.95 -7.01
CA LEU A 264 -24.60 8.57 -7.51
C LEU A 264 -23.50 8.49 -6.46
N HIS A 265 -22.27 8.36 -6.95
CA HIS A 265 -21.08 8.42 -6.14
C HIS A 265 -20.38 9.78 -6.31
N THR A 266 -19.69 10.21 -5.26
CA THR A 266 -18.77 11.35 -5.33
C THR A 266 -17.43 10.92 -4.79
N VAL A 267 -16.34 11.30 -5.47
CA VAL A 267 -14.98 11.04 -4.97
C VAL A 267 -14.79 11.68 -3.58
N CYS A 268 -15.52 12.76 -3.30
CA CYS A 268 -15.49 13.42 -2.01
C CYS A 268 -16.00 12.52 -0.86
N GLN A 269 -17.02 11.69 -1.11
CA GLN A 269 -17.54 10.73 -0.13
C GLN A 269 -16.63 9.51 -0.02
N GLU A 270 -16.24 8.92 -1.15
CA GLU A 270 -15.41 7.70 -1.16
C GLU A 270 -14.03 7.97 -0.52
N ALA A 271 -13.44 9.14 -0.78
CA ALA A 271 -12.14 9.53 -0.22
C ALA A 271 -12.22 10.20 1.16
N ARG A 272 -13.42 10.29 1.79
CA ARG A 272 -13.65 10.96 3.08
C ARG A 272 -13.03 12.37 3.14
N CYS A 273 -13.28 13.15 2.09
CA CYS A 273 -12.57 14.40 1.86
C CYS A 273 -12.82 15.45 2.97
N PRO A 274 -11.76 16.02 3.58
CA PRO A 274 -11.91 17.03 4.64
C PRO A 274 -12.45 18.38 4.13
N ASN A 275 -12.57 18.55 2.81
CA ASN A 275 -13.02 19.78 2.16
C ASN A 275 -14.49 19.75 1.74
N LEU A 276 -15.22 18.66 2.02
CA LEU A 276 -16.57 18.41 1.52
C LEU A 276 -17.54 19.59 1.78
N SER A 277 -17.64 20.02 3.03
CA SER A 277 -18.52 21.12 3.44
C SER A 277 -18.20 22.44 2.74
N GLU A 278 -16.92 22.75 2.57
CA GLU A 278 -16.44 23.99 1.96
C GLU A 278 -16.71 24.01 0.45
N CYS A 279 -16.42 22.91 -0.25
CA CYS A 279 -16.73 22.77 -1.67
C CYS A 279 -18.23 22.90 -1.93
N PHE A 280 -19.08 22.27 -1.13
CA PHE A 280 -20.53 22.38 -1.29
C PHE A 280 -21.06 23.79 -0.99
N ALA A 281 -20.51 24.48 0.01
CA ALA A 281 -20.84 25.88 0.28
C ALA A 281 -20.49 26.78 -0.92
N ARG A 282 -19.39 26.49 -1.62
CA ARG A 282 -18.94 27.17 -2.85
C ARG A 282 -19.69 26.72 -4.12
N LYS A 283 -20.67 25.82 -3.99
CA LYS A 283 -21.44 25.27 -5.14
C LYS A 283 -20.55 24.50 -6.12
N THR A 284 -19.61 23.73 -5.59
CA THR A 284 -18.71 22.83 -6.34
C THR A 284 -18.86 21.39 -5.83
N ALA A 285 -18.91 20.42 -6.75
CA ALA A 285 -18.89 18.99 -6.41
C ALA A 285 -18.15 18.16 -7.46
N ALA A 286 -17.53 17.06 -7.02
CA ALA A 286 -16.85 16.10 -7.88
C ALA A 286 -17.58 14.74 -7.90
N PHE A 287 -18.21 14.43 -9.03
CA PHE A 287 -18.95 13.19 -9.24
C PHE A 287 -18.03 12.08 -9.71
N LEU A 288 -18.18 10.89 -9.14
CA LEU A 288 -17.50 9.67 -9.56
C LEU A 288 -18.48 8.85 -10.40
N ILE A 289 -18.30 8.87 -11.72
CA ILE A 289 -19.11 8.10 -12.68
C ILE A 289 -18.49 6.71 -12.92
N LEU A 290 -19.26 5.82 -13.57
CA LEU A 290 -18.89 4.44 -13.91
C LEU A 290 -18.74 3.51 -12.70
N GLY A 291 -19.37 3.88 -11.58
CA GLY A 291 -19.39 3.12 -10.33
C GLY A 291 -18.30 3.52 -9.33
N ASP A 292 -18.10 2.68 -8.32
CA ASP A 292 -17.18 2.86 -7.18
C ASP A 292 -16.12 1.76 -7.07
N VAL A 293 -16.07 0.84 -8.05
CA VAL A 293 -15.09 -0.24 -8.16
C VAL A 293 -14.22 -0.03 -9.39
N CYS A 294 -12.92 0.11 -9.18
CA CYS A 294 -11.91 0.38 -10.19
C CYS A 294 -11.23 -0.92 -10.67
N THR A 295 -10.93 -1.01 -11.98
CA THR A 295 -10.11 -2.10 -12.53
C THR A 295 -8.64 -2.03 -12.12
N ARG A 296 -8.22 -0.91 -11.53
CA ARG A 296 -6.85 -0.65 -11.07
C ARG A 296 -6.78 -0.48 -9.55
N SER A 297 -5.62 -0.81 -8.99
CA SER A 297 -5.35 -0.80 -7.56
C SER A 297 -4.19 0.17 -7.23
N CYS A 298 -4.38 1.46 -7.51
CA CYS A 298 -3.39 2.48 -7.12
C CYS A 298 -3.24 2.53 -5.60
N SER A 299 -2.02 2.38 -5.10
CA SER A 299 -1.72 2.15 -3.67
C SER A 299 -2.05 3.35 -2.76
N PHE A 300 -2.37 4.51 -3.34
CA PHE A 300 -2.78 5.72 -2.63
C PHE A 300 -4.30 5.93 -2.58
N CYS A 301 -5.06 5.26 -3.46
CA CYS A 301 -6.43 5.63 -3.78
C CYS A 301 -7.45 4.90 -2.90
N ALA A 302 -8.37 5.65 -2.29
CA ALA A 302 -9.40 5.10 -1.40
C ALA A 302 -10.53 4.32 -2.13
N VAL A 303 -10.62 4.43 -3.45
CA VAL A 303 -11.63 3.74 -4.25
C VAL A 303 -11.33 2.24 -4.29
N SER A 304 -12.36 1.42 -4.11
CA SER A 304 -12.22 -0.03 -4.11
C SER A 304 -11.71 -0.55 -5.45
N SER A 305 -10.86 -1.57 -5.44
CA SER A 305 -10.42 -2.25 -6.66
C SER A 305 -11.12 -3.61 -6.80
N GLY A 306 -11.43 -4.01 -8.03
CA GLY A 306 -12.14 -5.26 -8.30
C GLY A 306 -12.82 -5.28 -9.66
N LYS A 307 -13.79 -6.20 -9.82
CA LYS A 307 -14.62 -6.29 -11.03
C LYS A 307 -15.75 -5.25 -10.97
N PRO A 308 -15.78 -4.26 -11.88
CA PRO A 308 -16.84 -3.25 -11.87
C PRO A 308 -18.22 -3.83 -12.24
N THR A 309 -19.26 -3.10 -11.87
CA THR A 309 -20.64 -3.39 -12.30
C THR A 309 -20.88 -2.95 -13.75
N PRO A 310 -21.94 -3.48 -14.41
CA PRO A 310 -22.36 -3.01 -15.73
C PRO A 310 -22.61 -1.50 -15.74
N VAL A 311 -22.26 -0.84 -16.84
CA VAL A 311 -22.43 0.61 -16.99
C VAL A 311 -23.91 0.99 -16.95
N ASP A 312 -24.30 1.84 -16.01
CA ASP A 312 -25.63 2.42 -15.96
C ASP A 312 -25.78 3.54 -17.00
N LYS A 313 -26.56 3.29 -18.05
CA LYS A 313 -26.75 4.24 -19.16
C LYS A 313 -27.44 5.55 -18.74
N ASP A 314 -28.19 5.57 -17.63
CA ASP A 314 -28.93 6.74 -17.13
C ASP A 314 -28.12 7.59 -16.12
N GLU A 315 -26.95 7.11 -15.68
CA GLU A 315 -26.05 7.86 -14.78
C GLU A 315 -25.77 9.30 -15.25
N PRO A 316 -25.48 9.59 -16.54
CA PRO A 316 -25.26 10.96 -17.03
C PRO A 316 -26.41 11.92 -16.74
N ARG A 317 -27.66 11.45 -16.90
CA ARG A 317 -28.86 12.26 -16.65
C ARG A 317 -29.00 12.56 -15.16
N ARG A 318 -28.70 11.58 -14.30
CA ARG A 318 -28.77 11.74 -12.84
C ARG A 318 -27.68 12.66 -12.31
N VAL A 319 -26.46 12.61 -12.85
CA VAL A 319 -25.39 13.59 -12.53
C VAL A 319 -25.87 15.01 -12.85
N ALA A 320 -26.45 15.22 -14.03
CA ALA A 320 -27.01 16.51 -14.42
C ALA A 320 -28.16 16.95 -13.49
N GLU A 321 -29.06 16.03 -13.13
CA GLU A 321 -30.14 16.27 -12.15
C GLU A 321 -29.60 16.73 -10.80
N ALA A 322 -28.59 16.01 -10.28
CA ALA A 322 -27.95 16.34 -9.00
C ALA A 322 -27.31 17.73 -9.05
N ALA A 323 -26.53 18.01 -10.11
CA ALA A 323 -25.88 19.30 -10.30
C ALA A 323 -26.89 20.46 -10.35
N ALA A 324 -28.02 20.28 -11.03
CA ALA A 324 -29.09 21.26 -11.11
C ALA A 324 -29.77 21.49 -9.74
N ARG A 325 -30.16 20.40 -9.04
CA ARG A 325 -30.81 20.48 -7.72
C ARG A 325 -29.92 21.14 -6.67
N MET A 326 -28.62 20.88 -6.74
CA MET A 326 -27.61 21.48 -5.85
C MET A 326 -27.24 22.91 -6.26
N ARG A 327 -27.70 23.37 -7.44
CA ARG A 327 -27.36 24.67 -8.04
C ARG A 327 -25.85 24.87 -8.12
N LEU A 328 -25.14 23.85 -8.60
CA LEU A 328 -23.68 23.89 -8.74
C LEU A 328 -23.28 24.94 -9.78
N LYS A 329 -22.25 25.72 -9.47
CA LYS A 329 -21.59 26.64 -10.41
C LYS A 329 -20.41 25.98 -11.11
N TYR A 330 -19.82 24.97 -10.47
CA TYR A 330 -18.68 24.23 -10.98
C TYR A 330 -18.87 22.73 -10.74
N VAL A 331 -18.71 21.92 -11.78
CA VAL A 331 -18.92 20.47 -11.73
C VAL A 331 -17.64 19.78 -12.18
N VAL A 332 -17.06 18.97 -11.30
CA VAL A 332 -15.95 18.07 -11.66
C VAL A 332 -16.54 16.69 -11.96
N ILE A 333 -16.21 16.13 -13.12
CA ILE A 333 -16.60 14.78 -13.53
C ILE A 333 -15.34 13.92 -13.53
N THR A 334 -15.30 12.89 -12.70
CA THR A 334 -14.22 11.90 -12.67
C THR A 334 -14.78 10.49 -12.69
N SER A 335 -13.94 9.49 -12.90
CA SER A 335 -14.37 8.10 -12.93
C SER A 335 -13.37 7.18 -12.26
N VAL A 336 -13.83 5.99 -11.90
CA VAL A 336 -12.94 4.84 -11.76
C VAL A 336 -12.33 4.49 -13.12
N THR A 337 -11.22 3.75 -13.11
CA THR A 337 -10.70 3.18 -14.37
C THR A 337 -11.53 1.97 -14.76
N ARG A 338 -11.86 1.88 -16.05
CA ARG A 338 -12.70 0.83 -16.67
C ARG A 338 -11.95 0.16 -17.80
N ASP A 339 -10.84 -0.49 -17.48
CA ASP A 339 -10.05 -1.24 -18.48
C ASP A 339 -10.85 -2.42 -19.07
N ASP A 340 -11.98 -2.80 -18.46
CA ASP A 340 -12.95 -3.77 -18.96
C ASP A 340 -13.81 -3.27 -20.13
N LEU A 341 -13.86 -1.96 -20.38
CA LEU A 341 -14.63 -1.36 -21.47
C LEU A 341 -13.75 -1.09 -22.70
N PRO A 342 -14.24 -1.36 -23.92
CA PRO A 342 -13.47 -1.09 -25.15
C PRO A 342 -12.99 0.36 -25.27
N ASP A 343 -13.80 1.33 -24.82
CA ASP A 343 -13.51 2.77 -24.87
C ASP A 343 -12.94 3.33 -23.56
N GLY A 344 -12.67 2.47 -22.58
CA GLY A 344 -12.22 2.86 -21.24
C GLY A 344 -13.21 3.76 -20.48
N GLY A 345 -14.46 3.85 -20.93
CA GLY A 345 -15.49 4.74 -20.37
C GLY A 345 -15.52 6.16 -20.96
N SER A 346 -14.67 6.50 -21.93
CA SER A 346 -14.59 7.85 -22.52
C SER A 346 -15.92 8.32 -23.15
N GLY A 347 -16.70 7.41 -23.75
CA GLY A 347 -18.04 7.73 -24.26
C GLY A 347 -19.01 8.12 -23.14
N HIS A 348 -18.84 7.56 -21.94
CA HIS A 348 -19.66 7.90 -20.78
C HIS A 348 -19.32 9.29 -20.22
N PHE A 349 -18.04 9.65 -20.16
CA PHE A 349 -17.63 11.03 -19.88
C PHE A 349 -18.29 12.01 -20.85
N ALA A 350 -18.20 11.75 -22.16
CA ALA A 350 -18.76 12.64 -23.19
C ALA A 350 -20.28 12.85 -23.04
N ARG A 351 -21.02 11.78 -22.72
CA ARG A 351 -22.46 11.86 -22.43
C ARG A 351 -22.75 12.66 -21.16
N THR A 352 -21.94 12.50 -20.12
CA THR A 352 -22.10 13.21 -18.83
C THR A 352 -21.84 14.70 -18.98
N ILE A 353 -20.75 15.10 -19.65
CA ILE A 353 -20.45 16.51 -19.96
C ILE A 353 -21.63 17.13 -20.69
N SER A 354 -22.14 16.45 -21.72
CA SER A 354 -23.25 16.95 -22.53
C SER A 354 -24.55 17.06 -21.73
N ALA A 355 -24.83 16.09 -20.84
CA ALA A 355 -26.02 16.10 -20.00
C ALA A 355 -25.97 17.24 -18.96
N VAL A 356 -24.82 17.42 -18.29
CA VAL A 356 -24.62 18.51 -17.33
C VAL A 356 -24.76 19.85 -18.03
N ARG A 357 -24.04 20.07 -19.14
CA ARG A 357 -24.08 21.33 -19.90
C ARG A 357 -25.46 21.69 -20.43
N ARG A 358 -26.28 20.71 -20.84
CA ARG A 358 -27.65 20.99 -21.29
C ARG A 358 -28.59 21.39 -20.16
N ARG A 359 -28.34 20.88 -18.95
CA ARG A 359 -29.25 21.05 -17.81
C ARG A 359 -28.82 22.18 -16.88
N THR A 360 -27.55 22.56 -16.90
CA THR A 360 -26.97 23.56 -16.01
C THR A 360 -26.14 24.57 -16.82
N GLY A 361 -25.94 25.76 -16.25
CA GLY A 361 -24.94 26.73 -16.73
C GLY A 361 -23.59 26.60 -16.03
N ALA A 362 -23.31 25.45 -15.42
CA ALA A 362 -22.10 25.27 -14.63
C ALA A 362 -20.87 25.11 -15.52
N ARG A 363 -19.72 25.58 -15.02
CA ARG A 363 -18.41 25.23 -15.59
C ARG A 363 -18.13 23.76 -15.33
N ILE A 364 -17.48 23.08 -16.27
CA ILE A 364 -17.23 21.64 -16.24
C ILE A 364 -15.74 21.37 -16.30
N GLU A 365 -15.20 20.74 -15.26
CA GLU A 365 -13.86 20.13 -15.27
C GLU A 365 -14.01 18.61 -15.40
N VAL A 366 -13.13 17.98 -16.16
CA VAL A 366 -13.01 16.52 -16.17
C VAL A 366 -11.71 16.11 -15.51
N LEU A 367 -11.73 15.08 -14.67
CA LEU A 367 -10.53 14.39 -14.18
C LEU A 367 -10.56 12.96 -14.70
N THR A 368 -9.77 12.71 -15.75
CA THR A 368 -9.85 11.49 -16.56
C THR A 368 -8.81 10.43 -16.14
N PRO A 369 -9.11 9.13 -16.32
CA PRO A 369 -8.08 8.10 -16.37
C PRO A 369 -7.20 8.28 -17.62
N ASP A 370 -6.17 7.46 -17.77
CA ASP A 370 -5.26 7.57 -18.93
C ASP A 370 -5.81 6.96 -20.23
N PHE A 371 -6.97 6.30 -20.18
CA PHE A 371 -7.58 5.54 -21.29
C PHE A 371 -6.62 4.58 -22.00
N GLY A 372 -5.61 4.05 -21.29
CA GLY A 372 -4.55 3.25 -21.91
C GLY A 372 -3.71 4.00 -22.93
N GLY A 373 -3.77 5.33 -22.95
CA GLY A 373 -3.07 6.19 -23.92
C GLY A 373 -3.73 6.22 -25.30
N ARG A 374 -4.95 5.70 -25.43
CA ARG A 374 -5.66 5.67 -26.73
C ARG A 374 -6.13 7.06 -27.10
N ARG A 375 -5.53 7.61 -28.15
CA ARG A 375 -5.78 8.96 -28.65
C ARG A 375 -7.26 9.22 -28.93
N GLU A 376 -7.96 8.28 -29.55
CA GLU A 376 -9.40 8.43 -29.85
C GLU A 376 -10.24 8.65 -28.58
N ASP A 377 -9.98 7.90 -27.51
CA ASP A 377 -10.71 8.00 -26.25
C ASP A 377 -10.43 9.33 -25.53
N ILE A 378 -9.17 9.77 -25.53
CA ILE A 378 -8.76 11.07 -25.00
C ILE A 378 -9.52 12.20 -25.72
N LEU A 379 -9.50 12.17 -27.06
CA LEU A 379 -10.16 13.18 -27.90
C LEU A 379 -11.69 13.11 -27.83
N ARG A 380 -12.28 11.93 -27.62
CA ARG A 380 -13.72 11.80 -27.42
C ARG A 380 -14.21 12.60 -26.22
N VAL A 381 -13.41 12.69 -25.15
CA VAL A 381 -13.69 13.54 -24.00
C VAL A 381 -13.33 15.00 -24.28
N ALA A 382 -12.12 15.25 -24.78
CA ALA A 382 -11.60 16.60 -24.98
C ALA A 382 -12.40 17.42 -26.00
N SER A 383 -12.90 16.79 -27.07
CA SER A 383 -13.76 17.42 -28.09
C SER A 383 -15.11 17.90 -27.56
N ARG A 384 -15.53 17.45 -26.37
CA ARG A 384 -16.69 18.03 -25.67
C ARG A 384 -16.40 19.37 -25.01
N ARG A 385 -15.15 19.84 -25.12
CA ARG A 385 -14.66 21.13 -24.64
C ARG A 385 -15.06 21.37 -23.18
N PRO A 386 -14.67 20.50 -22.23
CA PRO A 386 -14.77 20.87 -20.82
C PRO A 386 -13.97 22.15 -20.58
N ASP A 387 -14.39 22.97 -19.62
CA ASP A 387 -13.70 24.20 -19.27
C ASP A 387 -12.27 23.92 -18.76
N VAL A 388 -12.05 22.76 -18.11
CA VAL A 388 -10.72 22.25 -17.76
C VAL A 388 -10.64 20.74 -18.04
N TYR A 389 -9.55 20.31 -18.70
CA TYR A 389 -9.19 18.90 -18.86
C TYR A 389 -8.07 18.52 -17.89
N ASN A 390 -8.40 17.78 -16.83
CA ASN A 390 -7.46 17.32 -15.82
C ASN A 390 -7.08 15.84 -16.06
N HIS A 391 -5.78 15.57 -16.05
CA HIS A 391 -5.23 14.23 -15.81
C HIS A 391 -4.06 14.35 -14.82
N ASN A 392 -4.14 13.67 -13.68
CA ASN A 392 -3.10 13.79 -12.66
C ASN A 392 -1.91 12.88 -12.94
N LEU A 393 -0.72 13.43 -12.71
CA LEU A 393 0.53 12.68 -12.64
C LEU A 393 0.64 11.93 -11.29
N GLU A 394 0.10 12.52 -10.22
CA GLU A 394 0.04 12.02 -8.84
C GLU A 394 1.37 11.98 -8.09
N THR A 395 2.46 11.55 -8.72
CA THR A 395 3.77 11.44 -8.07
C THR A 395 4.93 11.55 -9.08
N VAL A 396 6.17 11.47 -8.59
CA VAL A 396 7.39 11.53 -9.39
C VAL A 396 7.69 10.18 -10.07
N ARG A 397 8.50 10.21 -11.15
CA ARG A 397 8.77 9.05 -12.02
C ARG A 397 9.26 7.81 -11.25
N ARG A 398 10.18 7.99 -10.30
CA ARG A 398 10.75 6.88 -9.50
C ARG A 398 9.68 6.12 -8.70
N LEU A 399 8.66 6.83 -8.20
CA LEU A 399 7.63 6.26 -7.34
C LEU A 399 6.44 5.66 -8.12
N TYR A 400 6.37 5.85 -9.43
CA TYR A 400 5.23 5.38 -10.22
C TYR A 400 4.93 3.88 -10.09
N PRO A 401 5.91 2.95 -10.12
CA PRO A 401 5.63 1.52 -9.96
C PRO A 401 5.00 1.16 -8.60
N GLU A 402 5.33 1.89 -7.54
CA GLU A 402 4.80 1.67 -6.19
C GLU A 402 3.43 2.34 -5.99
N VAL A 403 3.28 3.58 -6.48
CA VAL A 403 2.09 4.41 -6.27
C VAL A 403 0.98 4.09 -7.28
N ARG A 404 1.34 3.79 -8.54
CA ARG A 404 0.43 3.55 -9.66
C ARG A 404 0.91 2.36 -10.53
N PRO A 405 0.90 1.13 -10.00
CA PRO A 405 1.51 -0.04 -10.68
C PRO A 405 0.94 -0.35 -12.07
N GLN A 406 -0.27 0.10 -12.39
CA GLN A 406 -0.95 -0.10 -13.68
C GLN A 406 -0.99 1.18 -14.55
N ALA A 407 -0.36 2.27 -14.11
CA ALA A 407 -0.20 3.50 -14.89
C ALA A 407 1.24 3.63 -15.41
N ASP A 408 1.43 4.48 -16.42
CA ASP A 408 2.77 4.80 -16.97
C ASP A 408 2.98 6.32 -16.91
N TYR A 409 4.15 6.75 -16.42
CA TYR A 409 4.48 8.16 -16.21
C TYR A 409 4.42 8.93 -17.53
N GLN A 410 5.04 8.38 -18.57
CA GLN A 410 5.09 9.03 -19.88
C GLN A 410 3.72 9.03 -20.56
N ARG A 411 2.93 7.98 -20.38
CA ARG A 411 1.54 7.94 -20.86
C ARG A 411 0.69 9.02 -20.22
N SER A 412 0.84 9.26 -18.92
CA SER A 412 0.13 10.34 -18.23
C SER A 412 0.48 11.72 -18.80
N LEU A 413 1.76 11.98 -19.09
CA LEU A 413 2.19 13.21 -19.76
C LEU A 413 1.62 13.32 -21.19
N ARG A 414 1.68 12.23 -21.98
CA ARG A 414 1.13 12.17 -23.34
C ARG A 414 -0.37 12.44 -23.40
N VAL A 415 -1.14 12.09 -22.37
CA VAL A 415 -2.58 12.42 -22.29
C VAL A 415 -2.78 13.93 -22.33
N LEU A 416 -2.06 14.67 -21.49
CA LEU A 416 -2.13 16.13 -21.42
C LEU A 416 -1.61 16.77 -22.72
N GLN A 417 -0.48 16.27 -23.21
CA GLN A 417 0.11 16.70 -24.48
C GLN A 417 -0.89 16.56 -25.64
N THR A 418 -1.53 15.40 -25.77
CA THR A 418 -2.52 15.13 -26.82
C THR A 418 -3.67 16.13 -26.76
N VAL A 419 -4.16 16.48 -25.57
CA VAL A 419 -5.23 17.47 -25.44
C VAL A 419 -4.76 18.86 -25.86
N LYS A 420 -3.53 19.24 -25.48
CA LYS A 420 -2.95 20.52 -25.85
C LYS A 420 -2.74 20.68 -27.35
N GLU A 421 -2.24 19.64 -28.01
CA GLU A 421 -1.97 19.66 -29.45
C GLU A 421 -3.27 19.67 -30.28
N GLU A 422 -4.28 18.91 -29.86
CA GLU A 422 -5.45 18.61 -30.70
C GLU A 422 -6.69 19.46 -30.40
N VAL A 423 -6.74 20.10 -29.23
CA VAL A 423 -7.86 20.96 -28.85
C VAL A 423 -7.33 22.35 -28.52
N PRO A 424 -7.13 23.20 -29.55
CA PRO A 424 -6.62 24.55 -29.37
C PRO A 424 -7.44 25.32 -28.34
N GLY A 425 -6.74 25.95 -27.40
CA GLY A 425 -7.36 26.71 -26.32
C GLY A 425 -7.92 25.86 -25.18
N ALA A 426 -7.75 24.53 -25.15
CA ALA A 426 -8.07 23.75 -23.97
C ALA A 426 -7.16 24.16 -22.78
N LEU A 427 -7.77 24.36 -21.61
CA LEU A 427 -7.04 24.43 -20.35
C LEU A 427 -6.82 23.02 -19.83
N THR A 428 -5.56 22.69 -19.56
CA THR A 428 -5.10 21.40 -19.05
C THR A 428 -4.60 21.53 -17.64
N LYS A 429 -4.84 20.49 -16.84
CA LYS A 429 -4.55 20.50 -15.42
C LYS A 429 -3.92 19.19 -14.98
N SER A 430 -2.99 19.27 -14.05
CA SER A 430 -2.45 18.12 -13.37
C SER A 430 -2.22 18.40 -11.88
N GLY A 431 -1.77 17.37 -11.17
CA GLY A 431 -1.43 17.51 -9.77
C GLY A 431 -0.50 16.41 -9.27
N LEU A 432 0.16 16.72 -8.17
CA LEU A 432 1.00 15.81 -7.41
C LEU A 432 0.57 15.78 -5.95
N MET A 433 0.64 14.59 -5.37
CA MET A 433 0.58 14.39 -3.93
C MET A 433 1.99 14.29 -3.38
N LEU A 434 2.30 15.13 -2.40
CA LEU A 434 3.60 15.16 -1.73
C LEU A 434 3.55 14.44 -0.38
N GLY A 435 4.68 13.88 0.05
CA GLY A 435 4.82 13.07 1.25
C GLY A 435 4.77 11.56 1.01
N LEU A 436 4.91 11.12 -0.24
CA LEU A 436 4.99 9.70 -0.65
C LEU A 436 6.42 9.15 -0.63
N GLY A 437 7.42 10.02 -0.46
CA GLY A 437 8.85 9.66 -0.42
C GLY A 437 9.64 10.22 -1.61
N GLU A 438 9.06 11.20 -2.30
CA GLU A 438 9.70 11.99 -3.35
C GLU A 438 10.72 12.95 -2.77
N GLU A 439 11.84 13.12 -3.47
CA GLU A 439 12.84 14.13 -3.19
C GLU A 439 12.47 15.45 -3.87
N ARG A 440 12.94 16.57 -3.31
CA ARG A 440 12.62 17.91 -3.80
C ARG A 440 12.97 18.11 -5.27
N ASN A 441 14.12 17.62 -5.72
CA ASN A 441 14.56 17.72 -7.12
C ASN A 441 13.65 16.92 -8.05
N GLU A 442 13.17 15.75 -7.62
CA GLU A 442 12.23 14.93 -8.40
C GLU A 442 10.87 15.62 -8.55
N VAL A 443 10.42 16.37 -7.53
CA VAL A 443 9.21 17.20 -7.63
C VAL A 443 9.41 18.26 -8.70
N LEU A 444 10.50 19.03 -8.63
CA LEU A 444 10.79 20.10 -9.61
C LEU A 444 10.95 19.54 -11.04
N GLU A 445 11.56 18.37 -11.18
CA GLU A 445 11.66 17.66 -12.47
C GLU A 445 10.27 17.27 -12.99
N ALA A 446 9.37 16.77 -12.13
CA ALA A 446 8.01 16.46 -12.53
C ALA A 446 7.21 17.71 -12.92
N LEU A 447 7.44 18.85 -12.27
CA LEU A 447 6.83 20.13 -12.66
C LEU A 447 7.33 20.59 -14.04
N ALA A 448 8.64 20.49 -14.29
CA ALA A 448 9.23 20.80 -15.58
C ALA A 448 8.62 19.93 -16.69
N HIS A 449 8.53 18.61 -16.49
CA HIS A 449 7.89 17.71 -17.44
C HIS A 449 6.42 18.06 -17.72
N LEU A 450 5.66 18.46 -16.70
CA LEU A 450 4.26 18.90 -16.88
C LEU A 450 4.18 20.19 -17.71
N ARG A 451 5.12 21.12 -17.52
CA ARG A 451 5.22 22.34 -18.32
C ARG A 451 5.64 22.08 -19.75
N GLU A 452 6.58 21.16 -19.97
CA GLU A 452 7.03 20.75 -21.31
C GLU A 452 5.87 20.23 -22.18
N VAL A 453 4.93 19.51 -21.59
CA VAL A 453 3.69 19.06 -22.30
C VAL A 453 2.57 20.10 -22.30
N GLY A 454 2.86 21.33 -21.89
CA GLY A 454 1.95 22.46 -21.95
C GLY A 454 0.90 22.54 -20.84
N THR A 455 1.04 21.80 -19.72
CA THR A 455 0.04 21.82 -18.64
C THR A 455 -0.15 23.22 -18.05
N ASP A 456 -1.38 23.74 -18.04
CA ASP A 456 -1.67 25.13 -17.63
C ASP A 456 -1.82 25.29 -16.12
N ILE A 457 -2.50 24.34 -15.48
CA ILE A 457 -2.93 24.44 -14.08
C ILE A 457 -2.26 23.34 -13.26
N LEU A 458 -1.70 23.71 -12.11
CA LEU A 458 -1.04 22.78 -11.19
C LEU A 458 -1.74 22.75 -9.82
N THR A 459 -1.85 21.54 -9.27
CA THR A 459 -2.27 21.33 -7.88
C THR A 459 -1.23 20.50 -7.11
N LEU A 460 -0.77 21.01 -5.97
CA LEU A 460 0.17 20.31 -5.08
C LEU A 460 -0.47 20.16 -3.70
N GLY A 461 -0.68 18.91 -3.27
CA GLY A 461 -1.37 18.59 -2.03
C GLY A 461 -0.59 17.60 -1.16
N GLN A 462 -0.82 17.62 0.15
CA GLN A 462 -0.27 16.57 1.03
C GLN A 462 -1.01 15.25 0.80
N TYR A 463 -0.25 14.20 0.54
CA TYR A 463 -0.74 12.83 0.59
C TYR A 463 -1.25 12.52 1.99
N LEU A 464 -2.53 12.14 2.08
CA LEU A 464 -3.13 11.61 3.30
C LEU A 464 -3.53 10.16 3.03
N SER A 465 -2.91 9.24 3.77
CA SER A 465 -3.20 7.82 3.66
C SER A 465 -4.66 7.53 4.05
N PRO A 466 -5.50 6.99 3.14
CA PRO A 466 -6.91 6.72 3.42
C PRO A 466 -7.14 5.68 4.52
N SER A 467 -6.30 4.65 4.56
CA SER A 467 -6.32 3.57 5.54
C SER A 467 -4.93 2.98 5.73
N LYS A 468 -4.75 2.12 6.74
CA LYS A 468 -3.47 1.43 7.00
C LYS A 468 -3.03 0.46 5.88
N GLU A 469 -3.92 0.15 4.95
CA GLU A 469 -3.65 -0.74 3.82
C GLU A 469 -3.07 0.01 2.61
N HIS A 470 -3.12 1.34 2.63
CA HIS A 470 -2.54 2.21 1.61
C HIS A 470 -1.10 2.57 1.96
N LEU A 471 -0.41 3.23 1.02
CA LEU A 471 0.96 3.69 1.26
C LEU A 471 1.07 4.51 2.56
N PRO A 472 2.16 4.32 3.32
CA PRO A 472 2.40 5.15 4.49
C PRO A 472 2.76 6.56 4.05
N ILE A 473 2.35 7.55 4.85
CA ILE A 473 2.86 8.92 4.69
C ILE A 473 4.35 8.89 5.10
N ARG A 474 5.25 9.16 4.15
CA ARG A 474 6.70 9.20 4.39
C ARG A 474 7.13 10.50 5.05
N ARG A 475 6.49 11.61 4.69
CA ARG A 475 6.81 12.96 5.18
C ARG A 475 5.57 13.84 5.21
N PHE A 476 5.46 14.69 6.24
CA PHE A 476 4.54 15.81 6.24
C PHE A 476 5.26 17.04 5.71
N VAL A 477 4.88 17.48 4.53
CA VAL A 477 5.47 18.64 3.86
C VAL A 477 5.02 19.91 4.59
N HIS A 478 5.98 20.80 4.88
CA HIS A 478 5.70 22.05 5.59
C HIS A 478 4.99 23.05 4.65
N PRO A 479 4.07 23.91 5.13
CA PRO A 479 3.43 24.93 4.31
C PRO A 479 4.41 25.83 3.54
N ASP A 480 5.55 26.16 4.13
CA ASP A 480 6.58 26.98 3.47
C ASP A 480 7.18 26.28 2.25
N GLU A 481 7.31 24.95 2.29
CA GLU A 481 7.79 24.17 1.15
C GLU A 481 6.73 24.13 0.04
N PHE A 482 5.44 24.05 0.40
CA PHE A 482 4.36 24.23 -0.58
C PHE A 482 4.39 25.63 -1.21
N ALA A 483 4.67 26.68 -0.43
CA ALA A 483 4.81 28.04 -0.93
C ALA A 483 6.01 28.17 -1.88
N GLU A 484 7.14 27.56 -1.55
CA GLU A 484 8.31 27.51 -2.43
C GLU A 484 8.01 26.78 -3.74
N TYR A 485 7.36 25.62 -3.70
CA TYR A 485 6.96 24.92 -4.92
C TYR A 485 5.99 25.75 -5.76
N LYS A 486 5.11 26.53 -5.13
CA LYS A 486 4.19 27.42 -5.83
C LYS A 486 4.95 28.49 -6.61
N GLU A 487 5.85 29.21 -5.95
CA GLU A 487 6.66 30.27 -6.58
C GLU A 487 7.50 29.70 -7.73
N ARG A 488 8.13 28.53 -7.53
CA ARG A 488 8.89 27.84 -8.58
C ARG A 488 8.01 27.47 -9.76
N ALA A 489 6.83 26.91 -9.52
CA ALA A 489 5.88 26.53 -10.56
C ALA A 489 5.39 27.76 -11.35
N GLU A 490 5.00 28.84 -10.66
CA GLU A 490 4.60 30.09 -11.30
C GLU A 490 5.75 30.64 -12.18
N GLY A 491 6.98 30.59 -11.69
CA GLY A 491 8.18 30.92 -12.48
C GLY A 491 8.45 30.02 -13.69
N MET A 492 7.91 28.78 -13.71
CA MET A 492 7.94 27.89 -14.87
C MET A 492 6.78 28.14 -15.86
N GLY A 493 5.90 29.11 -15.57
CA GLY A 493 4.83 29.54 -16.46
C GLY A 493 3.55 28.70 -16.38
N PHE A 494 3.24 28.07 -15.24
CA PHE A 494 1.87 27.62 -14.99
C PHE A 494 0.95 28.85 -14.86
N LEU A 495 -0.25 28.81 -15.46
CA LEU A 495 -1.22 29.92 -15.42
C LEU A 495 -1.88 30.06 -14.04
N ALA A 496 -2.05 28.95 -13.32
CA ALA A 496 -2.54 28.96 -11.96
C ALA A 496 -1.97 27.78 -11.17
N VAL A 497 -1.56 28.05 -9.92
CA VAL A 497 -0.99 27.05 -9.02
C VAL A 497 -1.70 27.09 -7.67
N ALA A 498 -2.37 26.00 -7.33
CA ALA A 498 -2.85 25.76 -5.97
C ALA A 498 -1.87 24.81 -5.26
N SER A 499 -1.19 25.30 -4.24
CA SER A 499 -0.20 24.54 -3.49
C SER A 499 -0.45 24.66 -2.00
N GLY A 500 -0.62 23.53 -1.31
CA GLY A 500 -0.80 23.54 0.14
C GLY A 500 -1.29 22.20 0.69
N PRO A 501 -1.20 21.97 2.01
CA PRO A 501 -1.43 20.65 2.56
C PRO A 501 -2.84 20.08 2.31
N TRP A 502 -3.85 20.95 2.31
CA TRP A 502 -5.26 20.55 2.12
C TRP A 502 -5.71 20.62 0.65
N VAL A 503 -4.84 21.04 -0.27
CA VAL A 503 -5.17 21.08 -1.69
C VAL A 503 -5.43 19.67 -2.21
N ARG A 504 -6.44 19.56 -3.06
CA ARG A 504 -6.81 18.38 -3.83
C ARG A 504 -7.09 18.84 -5.26
N SER A 505 -7.03 17.94 -6.23
CA SER A 505 -7.28 18.28 -7.63
C SER A 505 -8.62 19.02 -7.81
N SER A 506 -9.66 18.65 -7.07
CA SER A 506 -10.97 19.30 -7.13
C SER A 506 -11.22 20.38 -6.05
N PHE A 507 -10.24 20.71 -5.21
CA PHE A 507 -10.41 21.71 -4.15
C PHE A 507 -10.23 23.12 -4.70
N CYS A 508 -11.19 24.02 -4.45
CA CYS A 508 -11.22 25.39 -4.98
C CYS A 508 -11.03 25.49 -6.51
N ALA A 509 -11.43 24.44 -7.25
CA ALA A 509 -11.22 24.35 -8.70
C ALA A 509 -11.81 25.55 -9.46
N GLU A 510 -12.93 26.11 -8.98
CA GLU A 510 -13.55 27.31 -9.53
C GLU A 510 -12.69 28.57 -9.39
N THR A 511 -11.93 28.70 -8.30
CA THR A 511 -11.01 29.84 -8.09
C THR A 511 -9.78 29.67 -8.96
N VAL A 512 -9.19 28.47 -8.95
CA VAL A 512 -8.01 28.16 -9.78
C VAL A 512 -8.32 28.33 -11.27
N PHE A 513 -9.53 27.95 -11.71
CA PHE A 513 -9.99 28.19 -13.08
C PHE A 513 -10.14 29.68 -13.41
N ALA A 514 -10.72 30.47 -12.48
CA ALA A 514 -10.90 31.90 -12.69
C ALA A 514 -9.54 32.61 -12.85
N ASP A 515 -8.55 32.26 -12.01
CA ASP A 515 -7.19 32.79 -12.09
C ASP A 515 -6.53 32.42 -13.43
N ALA A 516 -6.61 31.14 -13.82
CA ALA A 516 -6.03 30.67 -15.08
C ALA A 516 -6.68 31.29 -16.32
N SER A 517 -8.00 31.49 -16.28
CA SER A 517 -8.74 32.11 -17.38
C SER A 517 -8.36 33.58 -17.51
N PHE A 518 -8.27 34.30 -16.38
CA PHE A 518 -7.82 35.69 -16.36
C PHE A 518 -6.40 35.85 -16.93
N MET A 519 -5.45 35.00 -16.51
CA MET A 519 -4.07 35.04 -17.00
C MET A 519 -3.91 34.63 -18.46
N LYS A 520 -4.87 33.88 -19.01
CA LYS A 520 -4.86 33.48 -20.43
C LYS A 520 -5.42 34.57 -21.34
N ASP A 521 -6.37 35.34 -20.82
CA ASP A 521 -7.02 36.43 -21.54
C ASP A 521 -6.22 37.76 -21.42
N ALA A 522 -5.26 37.83 -20.49
CA ALA A 522 -4.30 38.92 -20.31
C ALA A 522 -3.07 38.75 -21.23
#